data_AF-A0A7S0FU65-F1
#
_entry.id   AF-A0A7S0FU65-F1
#
_cell.length_a   1.000
_cell.length_b   1.000
_cell.length_c   1.000
_cell.angle_alpha   90.00
_cell.angle_beta   90.00
_cell.angle_gamma   90.00
#
_symmetry.space_group_name_H-M   'P 1'
#
loop_
_entity.id
_entity.type
_entity.pdbx_description
1 polymer ?
#
loop_
_entity_poly.entity_id
_entity_poly.type
_entity_poly.pdbx_seq_one_letter_code
_entity_poly.pdbx_strand_id
1 'polypeptide(L)'
;GRILVEARNAAPRLTAAYPYLFTLGSWQNFFLFRGHDWNTEVCAAMPHTCHLLVPEIPTKPTVPFVVPNNEEIVLFRSEPGAYVGPHSGAVNNQINIHLTLTGGEGVFLRVGEERQELKAGKALCFQDSFL
;
A
#
# COMPACT_ATOMS: atom_id res chain seq x y z
N GLY A 1 -1.18 -3.13 -17.35
CA GLY A 1 0.26 -2.76 -17.40
C GLY A 1 1.10 -3.85 -16.74
N ARG A 2 2.43 -3.83 -16.93
CA ARG A 2 3.36 -4.86 -16.42
C ARG A 2 3.29 -5.05 -14.90
N ILE A 3 3.20 -3.96 -14.14
CA ILE A 3 3.02 -3.98 -12.67
C ILE A 3 1.77 -4.78 -12.27
N LEU A 4 0.63 -4.59 -12.96
CA LEU A 4 -0.61 -5.33 -12.66
C LEU A 4 -0.46 -6.84 -12.92
N VAL A 5 0.27 -7.23 -13.96
CA VAL A 5 0.53 -8.65 -14.26
C VAL A 5 1.39 -9.27 -13.16
N GLU A 6 2.46 -8.58 -12.75
CA GLU A 6 3.31 -9.01 -11.63
C GLU A 6 2.53 -9.12 -10.32
N ALA A 7 1.70 -8.11 -10.01
CA ALA A 7 0.84 -8.12 -8.82
C ALA A 7 -0.15 -9.30 -8.81
N ARG A 8 -0.75 -9.64 -9.95
CA ARG A 8 -1.64 -10.82 -10.07
C ARG A 8 -0.90 -12.13 -9.86
N ASN A 9 0.32 -12.25 -10.39
CA ASN A 9 1.15 -13.44 -10.20
C ASN A 9 1.67 -13.58 -8.76
N ALA A 10 1.90 -12.45 -8.09
CA ALA A 10 2.29 -12.41 -6.69
C ALA A 10 1.10 -12.63 -5.73
N ALA A 11 -0.14 -12.45 -6.20
CA ALA A 11 -1.35 -12.50 -5.36
C ALA A 11 -1.51 -13.74 -4.47
N PRO A 12 -1.10 -14.97 -4.87
CA PRO A 12 -1.14 -16.13 -3.98
C PRO A 12 -0.28 -16.02 -2.72
N ARG A 13 0.66 -15.06 -2.67
CA ARG A 13 1.54 -14.79 -1.53
C ARG A 13 0.99 -13.74 -0.58
N LEU A 14 -0.15 -13.12 -0.91
CA LEU A 14 -0.79 -12.12 -0.07
C LEU A 14 -1.30 -12.77 1.24
N THR A 15 -1.02 -12.11 2.35
CA THR A 15 -1.48 -12.51 3.68
C THR A 15 -2.55 -11.55 4.20
N ALA A 16 -3.34 -11.96 5.19
CA ALA A 16 -4.32 -11.06 5.81
C ALA A 16 -3.65 -9.78 6.34
N ALA A 17 -4.15 -8.62 5.89
CA ALA A 17 -3.65 -7.32 6.30
C ALA A 17 -4.29 -6.92 7.63
N TYR A 18 -3.47 -6.59 8.62
CA TYR A 18 -3.88 -5.98 9.90
C TYR A 18 -5.25 -6.47 10.42
N PRO A 19 -5.33 -7.69 11.00
CA PRO A 19 -6.60 -8.35 11.34
C PRO A 19 -7.57 -7.56 12.22
N TYR A 20 -7.09 -6.54 12.92
CA TYR A 20 -7.90 -5.69 13.81
C TYR A 20 -8.51 -4.47 13.11
N LEU A 21 -8.11 -4.18 11.87
CA LEU A 21 -8.52 -2.97 11.16
C LEU A 21 -9.63 -3.24 10.13
N PHE A 22 -9.75 -4.45 9.59
CA PHE A 22 -10.88 -4.78 8.72
C PHE A 22 -11.96 -5.52 9.49
N THR A 23 -13.22 -5.12 9.32
CA THR A 23 -14.36 -5.72 10.03
C THR A 23 -15.29 -6.52 9.12
N LEU A 24 -15.15 -6.37 7.80
CA LEU A 24 -15.92 -7.11 6.79
C LEU A 24 -15.03 -7.45 5.59
N GLY A 25 -15.37 -8.55 4.91
CA GLY A 25 -14.73 -8.99 3.67
C GLY A 25 -13.27 -9.46 3.85
N SER A 26 -12.47 -9.29 2.80
CA SER A 26 -11.06 -9.66 2.78
C SER A 26 -10.20 -8.45 2.50
N TRP A 27 -9.17 -8.24 3.32
CA TRP A 27 -8.10 -7.28 3.08
C TRP A 27 -6.76 -8.00 3.25
N GLN A 28 -5.94 -7.96 2.21
CA GLN A 28 -4.68 -8.68 2.16
C GLN A 28 -3.55 -7.77 1.71
N ASN A 29 -2.33 -8.07 2.17
CA ASN A 29 -1.14 -7.32 1.81
C ASN A 29 0.08 -8.20 1.54
N PHE A 30 1.07 -7.60 0.88
CA PHE A 30 2.40 -8.16 0.69
C PHE A 30 3.41 -7.03 0.59
N PHE A 31 4.44 -7.05 1.45
CA PHE A 31 5.45 -5.99 1.54
C PHE A 31 6.58 -6.27 0.57
N LEU A 32 6.83 -5.33 -0.35
CA LEU A 32 8.02 -5.33 -1.20
C LEU A 32 9.23 -4.78 -0.43
N PHE A 33 8.99 -3.76 0.39
CA PHE A 33 9.98 -3.09 1.22
C PHE A 33 9.37 -2.74 2.57
N ARG A 34 10.09 -3.06 3.66
CA ARG A 34 9.71 -2.72 5.04
C ARG A 34 10.95 -2.76 5.93
N GLY A 35 11.05 -1.86 6.89
CA GLY A 35 12.14 -1.90 7.88
C GLY A 35 13.53 -1.79 7.26
N HIS A 36 13.65 -0.98 6.19
CA HIS A 36 14.89 -0.77 5.44
C HIS A 36 15.40 -1.99 4.66
N ASP A 37 14.56 -3.00 4.48
CA ASP A 37 14.93 -4.21 3.76
C ASP A 37 13.96 -4.52 2.62
N TRP A 38 14.53 -5.00 1.51
CA TRP A 38 13.80 -5.46 0.34
C TRP A 38 13.49 -6.94 0.50
N ASN A 39 12.23 -7.30 0.34
CA ASN A 39 11.87 -8.70 0.31
C ASN A 39 12.28 -9.31 -1.04
N THR A 40 13.39 -10.05 -1.02
CA THR A 40 14.01 -10.65 -2.20
C THR A 40 13.10 -11.66 -2.91
N GLU A 41 12.28 -12.41 -2.17
CA GLU A 41 11.30 -13.34 -2.74
C GLU A 41 10.20 -12.59 -3.49
N VAL A 42 9.71 -11.46 -2.94
CA VAL A 42 8.73 -10.62 -3.63
C VAL A 42 9.36 -9.99 -4.87
N CYS A 43 10.58 -9.48 -4.76
CA CYS A 43 11.26 -8.86 -5.89
C CYS A 43 11.59 -9.84 -7.00
N ALA A 44 11.82 -11.12 -6.70
CA ALA A 44 11.90 -12.15 -7.71
C ALA A 44 10.54 -12.38 -8.41
N ALA A 45 9.42 -12.24 -7.69
CA ALA A 45 8.07 -12.37 -8.24
C ALA A 45 7.57 -11.11 -8.97
N MET A 46 8.09 -9.92 -8.62
CA MET A 46 7.73 -8.62 -9.20
C MET A 46 8.98 -7.84 -9.66
N PRO A 47 9.81 -8.41 -10.55
CA PRO A 47 11.14 -7.89 -10.85
C PRO A 47 11.12 -6.51 -11.53
N HIS A 48 10.14 -6.24 -12.39
CA HIS A 48 10.01 -4.91 -13.00
C HIS A 48 9.58 -3.87 -11.97
N THR A 49 8.63 -4.23 -11.11
CA THR A 49 8.15 -3.32 -10.06
C THR A 49 9.28 -2.97 -9.09
N CYS A 50 10.05 -3.94 -8.59
CA CYS A 50 11.20 -3.64 -7.73
C CYS A 50 12.28 -2.83 -8.48
N HIS A 51 12.59 -3.16 -9.74
CA HIS A 51 13.56 -2.39 -10.52
C HIS A 51 13.20 -0.91 -10.64
N LEU A 52 11.91 -0.57 -10.77
CA LEU A 52 11.44 0.82 -10.80
C LEU A 52 11.52 1.53 -9.45
N LEU A 53 11.34 0.80 -8.34
CA LEU A 53 11.22 1.41 -7.01
C LEU A 53 12.53 1.45 -6.22
N VAL A 54 13.48 0.54 -6.50
CA VAL A 54 14.82 0.53 -5.89
C VAL A 54 15.53 1.89 -5.96
N PRO A 55 15.60 2.60 -7.11
CA PRO A 55 16.28 3.89 -7.17
C PRO A 55 15.56 5.02 -6.40
N GLU A 56 14.29 4.83 -6.02
CA GLU A 56 13.48 5.84 -5.35
C GLU A 56 13.56 5.78 -3.81
N ILE A 57 14.21 4.74 -3.27
CA ILE A 57 14.33 4.47 -1.84
C ILE A 57 15.80 4.52 -1.40
N PRO A 58 16.14 5.22 -0.30
CA PRO A 58 15.24 5.97 0.58
C PRO A 58 14.81 7.31 -0.02
N THR A 59 13.53 7.66 0.11
CA THR A 59 12.93 8.90 -0.42
C THR A 59 13.53 10.17 0.22
N LYS A 60 13.97 10.07 1.48
CA LYS A 60 14.58 11.18 2.25
C LYS A 60 15.77 10.69 3.08
N PRO A 61 16.96 10.50 2.46
CA PRO A 61 18.13 9.91 3.11
C PRO A 61 18.63 10.66 4.36
N THR A 62 18.33 11.95 4.49
CA THR A 62 18.79 12.81 5.59
C THR A 62 17.81 12.89 6.76
N VAL A 63 16.63 12.27 6.65
CA VAL A 63 15.59 12.33 7.69
C VAL A 63 15.65 11.05 8.53
N PRO A 64 15.72 11.13 9.87
CA PRO A 64 15.78 9.95 10.71
C PRO A 64 14.45 9.17 10.67
N PHE A 65 14.54 7.85 10.74
CA PHE A 65 13.39 6.97 10.88
C PHE A 65 12.93 6.97 12.35
N VAL A 66 11.69 7.40 12.60
CA VAL A 66 11.14 7.54 13.96
C VAL A 66 10.21 6.40 14.35
N VAL A 67 9.75 5.60 13.37
CA VAL A 67 8.91 4.41 13.58
C VAL A 67 9.33 3.28 12.63
N PRO A 68 9.06 2.00 12.93
CA PRO A 68 9.45 0.88 12.07
C PRO A 68 8.84 0.92 10.67
N ASN A 69 7.68 1.55 10.50
CA ASN A 69 6.96 1.69 9.23
C ASN A 69 7.21 3.05 8.55
N ASN A 70 8.33 3.71 8.82
CA ASN A 70 8.59 5.06 8.30
C ASN A 70 8.69 5.15 6.77
N GLU A 71 9.00 4.03 6.13
CA GLU A 71 9.02 3.89 4.68
C GLU A 71 8.68 2.44 4.33
N GLU A 72 7.58 2.24 3.61
CA GLU A 72 7.08 0.93 3.23
C GLU A 72 6.57 0.96 1.80
N ILE A 73 6.78 -0.14 1.07
CA ILE A 73 6.16 -0.38 -0.22
C ILE A 73 5.33 -1.64 -0.09
N VAL A 74 4.02 -1.51 -0.26
CA VAL A 74 3.06 -2.56 0.03
C VAL A 74 2.09 -2.72 -1.13
N LEU A 75 1.88 -3.96 -1.56
CA LEU A 75 0.76 -4.32 -2.43
C LEU A 75 -0.44 -4.68 -1.55
N PHE A 76 -1.58 -4.02 -1.78
CA PHE A 76 -2.85 -4.37 -1.14
C PHE A 76 -3.82 -4.99 -2.15
N ARG A 77 -4.63 -5.93 -1.67
CA ARG A 77 -5.78 -6.49 -2.39
C ARG A 77 -6.97 -6.56 -1.45
N SER A 78 -8.12 -6.17 -1.97
CA SER A 78 -9.40 -6.34 -1.29
C SER A 78 -10.40 -7.00 -2.22
N GLU A 79 -11.25 -7.86 -1.66
CA GLU A 79 -12.40 -8.44 -2.38
C GLU A 79 -13.65 -7.58 -2.18
N PRO A 80 -14.66 -7.70 -3.06
CA PRO A 80 -15.93 -6.99 -2.89
C PRO A 80 -16.53 -7.18 -1.49
N GLY A 81 -17.00 -6.09 -0.89
CA GLY A 81 -17.54 -6.07 0.48
C GLY A 81 -16.49 -5.90 1.59
N ALA A 82 -15.20 -5.76 1.24
CA ALA A 82 -14.18 -5.39 2.21
C ALA A 82 -14.44 -4.02 2.83
N TYR A 83 -14.28 -3.92 4.15
CA TYR A 83 -14.36 -2.66 4.89
C TYR A 83 -13.23 -2.59 5.91
N VAL A 84 -12.38 -1.58 5.75
CA VAL A 84 -11.35 -1.19 6.72
C VAL A 84 -11.93 -0.06 7.56
N GLY A 85 -11.99 -0.28 8.88
CA GLY A 85 -12.55 0.69 9.82
C GLY A 85 -11.72 1.96 9.93
N PRO A 86 -12.28 3.04 10.51
CA PRO A 86 -11.55 4.28 10.74
C PRO A 86 -10.33 4.04 11.63
N HIS A 87 -9.18 4.52 11.20
CA HIS A 87 -7.91 4.39 11.91
C HIS A 87 -6.94 5.49 11.46
N SER A 88 -5.85 5.65 12.20
CA SER A 88 -4.79 6.58 11.85
C SER A 88 -3.43 5.89 11.91
N GLY A 89 -2.52 6.35 11.06
CA GLY A 89 -1.10 6.04 11.14
C GLY A 89 -0.48 6.57 12.44
N ALA A 90 0.69 6.02 12.78
CA ALA A 90 1.35 6.32 14.06
C ALA A 90 1.98 7.72 14.13
N VAL A 91 2.26 8.34 12.97
CA VAL A 91 3.06 9.57 12.87
C VAL A 91 2.61 10.46 11.72
N ASN A 92 2.94 11.74 11.79
CA ASN A 92 2.57 12.75 10.78
C ASN A 92 3.72 13.13 9.83
N ASN A 93 4.89 12.51 9.97
CA ASN A 93 6.06 12.76 9.12
C ASN A 93 6.09 11.86 7.85
N GLN A 94 5.00 11.14 7.58
CA GLN A 94 4.83 10.26 6.43
C GLN A 94 3.69 10.75 5.54
N ILE A 95 3.86 10.57 4.24
CA ILE A 95 2.84 10.79 3.23
C ILE A 95 2.64 9.47 2.49
N ASN A 96 1.38 9.03 2.39
CA ASN A 96 1.00 7.80 1.72
C ASN A 96 0.58 8.08 0.28
N ILE A 97 1.04 7.23 -0.64
CA ILE A 97 0.65 7.28 -2.05
C ILE A 97 0.00 5.96 -2.41
N HIS A 98 -1.29 5.98 -2.72
CA HIS A 98 -2.04 4.83 -3.22
C HIS A 98 -2.19 4.89 -4.73
N LEU A 99 -1.53 3.98 -5.46
CA LEU A 99 -1.76 3.76 -6.88
C LEU A 99 -2.74 2.60 -7.09
N THR A 100 -3.93 2.89 -7.60
CA THR A 100 -4.91 1.83 -7.90
C THR A 100 -4.53 1.10 -9.18
N LEU A 101 -4.15 -0.18 -9.08
CA LEU A 101 -3.71 -0.97 -10.24
C LEU A 101 -4.87 -1.45 -11.13
N THR A 102 -5.99 -1.84 -10.51
CA THR A 102 -7.20 -2.35 -11.19
C THR A 102 -8.41 -2.25 -10.26
N GLY A 103 -9.63 -2.33 -10.80
CA GLY A 103 -10.87 -2.17 -10.04
C GLY A 103 -11.16 -0.70 -9.75
N GLY A 104 -11.74 -0.42 -8.58
CA GLY A 104 -12.02 0.94 -8.09
C GLY A 104 -13.47 1.39 -8.21
N GLU A 105 -14.30 0.70 -9.02
CA GLU A 105 -15.73 1.01 -9.09
C GLU A 105 -16.41 0.79 -7.74
N GLY A 106 -17.05 1.85 -7.21
CA GLY A 106 -17.66 1.85 -5.88
C GLY A 106 -16.67 1.87 -4.70
N VAL A 107 -15.37 1.90 -4.95
CA VAL A 107 -14.33 1.90 -3.91
C VAL A 107 -13.87 3.34 -3.63
N PHE A 108 -13.77 3.69 -2.36
CA PHE A 108 -13.31 5.00 -1.94
C PHE A 108 -12.42 4.91 -0.71
N LEU A 109 -11.59 5.93 -0.54
CA LEU A 109 -10.88 6.25 0.69
C LEU A 109 -11.50 7.51 1.28
N ARG A 110 -11.66 7.56 2.61
CA ARG A 110 -12.03 8.78 3.31
C ARG A 110 -10.85 9.21 4.19
N VAL A 111 -10.48 10.48 4.12
CA VAL A 111 -9.42 11.10 4.93
C VAL A 111 -9.95 12.44 5.41
N GLY A 112 -10.10 12.59 6.72
CA GLY A 112 -10.88 13.63 7.36
C GLY A 112 -12.33 13.65 6.86
N GLU A 113 -12.76 14.80 6.39
CA GLU A 113 -14.09 15.01 5.80
C GLU A 113 -14.12 14.68 4.30
N GLU A 114 -12.96 14.44 3.69
CA GLU A 114 -12.86 14.24 2.25
C GLU A 114 -13.02 12.77 1.87
N ARG A 115 -13.95 12.51 0.95
CA ARG A 115 -14.14 11.20 0.33
C ARG A 115 -13.60 11.23 -1.10
N GLN A 116 -12.67 10.33 -1.39
CA GLN A 116 -11.98 10.25 -2.67
C GLN A 116 -12.16 8.86 -3.28
N GLU A 117 -12.64 8.80 -4.51
CA GLU A 117 -12.82 7.54 -5.25
C GLU A 117 -11.48 7.00 -5.73
N LEU A 118 -11.28 5.68 -5.62
CA LEU A 118 -10.13 5.00 -6.20
C LEU A 118 -10.40 4.71 -7.67
N LYS A 119 -9.45 5.06 -8.55
CA LYS A 119 -9.61 4.91 -10.01
C LYS A 119 -8.40 4.20 -10.59
N ALA A 120 -8.63 3.15 -11.37
CA ALA A 120 -7.57 2.38 -12.01
C ALA A 120 -6.59 3.29 -12.78
N GLY A 121 -5.29 3.12 -12.53
CA GLY A 121 -4.21 3.92 -13.11
C GLY A 121 -4.06 5.33 -12.51
N LYS A 122 -4.80 5.67 -11.45
CA LYS A 122 -4.68 6.95 -10.75
C LYS A 122 -4.05 6.76 -9.38
N ALA A 123 -3.23 7.74 -9.00
CA ALA A 123 -2.62 7.83 -7.68
C ALA A 123 -3.40 8.82 -6.82
N LEU A 124 -3.48 8.51 -5.53
CA LEU A 124 -4.00 9.40 -4.49
C LEU A 124 -2.90 9.59 -3.45
N CYS A 125 -2.63 10.83 -3.08
CA CYS A 125 -1.64 11.20 -2.06
C CYS A 125 -2.38 11.73 -0.83
N PHE A 126 -2.09 11.20 0.35
CA PHE A 126 -2.77 11.58 1.58
C PHE A 126 -1.86 11.39 2.79
N GLN A 127 -2.20 12.05 3.89
CA GLN A 127 -1.52 11.92 5.17
C GLN A 127 -2.43 11.08 6.08
N ASP A 128 -1.98 9.90 6.49
CA ASP A 128 -2.80 8.88 7.17
C ASP A 128 -2.90 9.08 8.69
N SER A 129 -2.26 10.11 9.27
CA SER A 129 -2.51 10.49 10.68
C SER A 129 -3.87 11.18 10.87
N PHE A 130 -4.53 11.58 9.78
CA PHE A 130 -5.94 11.98 9.77
C PHE A 130 -6.85 10.74 9.69
N LEU A 131 -7.96 10.74 10.45
CA LEU A 131 -9.01 9.72 10.44
C LEU A 131 -9.89 9.78 9.19
#